data_AF-A0A949XYI5-F1
#
_entry.id   AF-A0A949XYI5-F1
#
_cell.length_a   1.000
_cell.length_b   1.000
_cell.length_c   1.000
_cell.angle_alpha   90.00
_cell.angle_beta   90.00
_cell.angle_gamma   90.00
#
_symmetry.space_group_name_H-M   'P 1'
#
loop_
_entity.id
_entity.type
_entity.pdbx_description
1 polymer ?
#
loop_
_entity_poly.entity_id
_entity_poly.type
_entity_poly.pdbx_seq_one_letter_code
_entity_poly.pdbx_strand_id
1 'polypeptide(L)' 'GWRAEGLSLRAIAARLDAEGHTTRGGKAWNPVQVSRVLKYAVP' A
#
# COMPACT_ATOMS: atom_id res chain seq x y z
N GLY A 1 -6.85 -3.47 10.13
CA GLY A 1 -5.58 -3.38 9.36
C GLY A 1 -5.80 -4.02 8.01
N TRP A 2 -5.29 -3.46 6.92
CA TRP A 2 -5.77 -3.72 5.55
C TRP A 2 -5.68 -5.21 5.11
N ARG A 3 -4.82 -6.01 5.77
CA ARG A 3 -4.76 -7.48 5.60
C ARG A 3 -5.94 -8.22 6.24
N ALA A 4 -6.53 -7.69 7.31
CA ALA A 4 -7.71 -8.27 7.97
C ALA A 4 -8.98 -8.12 7.13
N GLU A 5 -9.01 -7.18 6.18
CA GLU A 5 -10.10 -6.99 5.22
C GLU A 5 -9.96 -7.90 3.98
N GLY A 6 -8.90 -8.72 3.87
CA GLY A 6 -8.70 -9.62 2.73
C GLY A 6 -8.32 -8.90 1.42
N LEU A 7 -7.95 -7.61 1.49
CA LEU A 7 -7.59 -6.83 0.30
C LEU A 7 -6.29 -7.36 -0.34
N SER A 8 -6.33 -7.54 -1.66
CA SER A 8 -5.12 -7.83 -2.43
C SER A 8 -4.16 -6.63 -2.40
N LEU A 9 -2.86 -6.88 -2.51
CA LEU A 9 -1.84 -5.81 -2.55
C LEU A 9 -2.10 -4.77 -3.65
N ARG A 10 -2.76 -5.18 -4.74
CA ARG A 10 -3.13 -4.32 -5.85
C ARG A 10 -4.32 -3.41 -5.52
N ALA A 11 -5.32 -3.93 -4.79
CA ALA A 11 -6.42 -3.12 -4.29
C ALA A 11 -5.94 -2.08 -3.26
N ILE A 12 -4.99 -2.48 -2.40
CA ILE A 12 -4.34 -1.57 -1.47
C ILE A 12 -3.59 -0.45 -2.21
N ALA A 13 -2.81 -0.80 -3.23
CA ALA A 13 -2.11 0.19 -4.05
C ALA A 13 -3.07 1.16 -4.75
N ALA A 14 -4.17 0.66 -5.32
CA ALA A 14 -5.19 1.48 -5.97
C ALA A 14 -5.89 2.42 -4.98
N ARG A 15 -6.13 1.97 -3.75
CA ARG A 15 -6.71 2.80 -2.69
C ARG A 15 -5.77 3.91 -2.25
N LEU A 16 -4.49 3.60 -2.06
CA LEU A 16 -3.47 4.62 -1.77
C LEU A 16 -3.40 5.67 -2.86
N ASP A 17 -3.50 5.27 -4.13
CA ASP A 17 -3.51 6.18 -5.27
C ASP A 17 -4.79 7.06 -5.28
N ALA A 18 -5.96 6.46 -5.05
CA ALA A 18 -7.23 7.18 -4.96
C ALA A 18 -7.29 8.18 -3.78
N GLU A 19 -6.60 7.86 -2.68
CA GLU A 19 -6.47 8.73 -1.50
C GLU A 19 -5.34 9.79 -1.67
N GLY A 20 -4.64 9.79 -2.81
CA GLY A 20 -3.55 10.74 -3.11
C GLY A 20 -2.26 10.44 -2.32
N HIS A 21 -2.16 9.28 -1.68
CA HIS A 21 -0.96 8.86 -1.01
C HIS A 21 0.09 8.46 -2.04
N THR A 22 1.15 9.24 -2.16
CA THR A 22 2.30 8.90 -2.99
C THR A 22 3.44 8.33 -2.14
N THR A 23 4.32 7.55 -2.77
CA THR A 23 5.61 7.19 -2.17
C THR A 23 6.44 8.44 -1.87
N ARG A 24 7.51 8.31 -1.07
CA ARG A 24 8.42 9.42 -0.73
C ARG A 24 8.97 10.18 -1.95
N GLY A 25 9.06 9.52 -3.11
CA GLY A 25 9.48 10.15 -4.37
C GLY A 25 8.35 10.69 -5.24
N GLY A 26 7.12 10.82 -4.72
CA GLY A 26 5.96 11.29 -5.47
C GLY A 26 5.39 10.29 -6.50
N LYS A 27 5.85 9.03 -6.49
CA LYS A 27 5.36 7.99 -7.40
C LYS A 27 4.18 7.23 -6.79
N ALA A 28 3.28 6.76 -7.65
CA ALA A 28 2.20 5.84 -7.28
C ALA A 28 2.74 4.55 -6.65
N TRP A 29 1.92 3.91 -5.81
CA TRP A 29 2.28 2.68 -5.12
C TRP A 29 2.18 1.48 -6.06
N ASN A 30 3.15 0.56 -5.97
CA ASN A 30 3.05 -0.76 -6.56
C ASN A 30 2.83 -1.85 -5.49
N PRO A 31 2.30 -3.03 -5.88
CA PRO A 31 2.03 -4.12 -4.94
C PRO A 31 3.25 -4.57 -4.10
N VAL A 32 4.46 -4.48 -4.66
CA VAL A 32 5.70 -4.87 -3.96
C VAL A 32 6.05 -3.86 -2.86
N GLN A 33 5.89 -2.56 -3.12
CA GLN A 33 6.10 -1.50 -2.13
C GLN A 33 5.08 -1.62 -1.00
N VAL A 34 3.80 -1.86 -1.35
CA VAL A 34 2.74 -2.14 -0.39
C VAL A 34 3.10 -3.33 0.49
N SER A 35 3.55 -4.44 -0.10
CA SER A 35 3.96 -5.65 0.65
C SER A 35 5.06 -5.35 1.65
N ARG A 36 6.09 -4.58 1.25
CA ARG A 36 7.19 -4.18 2.14
C ARG A 36 6.69 -3.31 3.29
N VAL A 37 5.88 -2.30 3.02
CA VAL A 37 5.34 -1.45 4.10
C VAL A 37 4.48 -2.27 5.04
N LEU A 38 3.58 -3.13 4.55
CA LEU A 38 2.77 -3.99 5.42
C LEU A 38 3.59 -5.01 6.21
N LYS A 39 4.79 -5.38 5.74
CA LYS A 39 5.72 -6.30 6.40
C LYS A 39 6.58 -5.60 7.46
N TYR A 40 6.98 -4.35 7.23
CA TYR A 40 7.98 -3.65 8.05
C TYR A 40 7.41 -2.47 8.85
N ALA A 41 6.18 -2.01 8.57
CA ALA A 41 5.51 -0.93 9.29
C ALA A 41 4.71 -1.42 10.51
N VAL A 42 4.88 -2.69 10.90
CA VAL A 42 4.36 -3.22 12.17
C VAL A 42 5.50 -3.16 13.19
N PRO A 43 5.38 -2.39 14.29
CA PRO A 43 6.21 -2.55 15.48
C PRO A 43 5.97 -3.92 16.13
#